data_AF-A0A087UZN9-F1
#
_entry.id   AF-A0A087UZN9-F1
#
_cell.length_a   1.000
_cell.length_b   1.000
_cell.length_c   1.000
_cell.angle_alpha   90.00
_cell.angle_beta   90.00
_cell.angle_gamma   90.00
#
_symmetry.space_group_name_H-M   'P 1'
#
loop_
_entity.id
_entity.type
_entity.pdbx_description
1 polymer ?
#
loop_
_entity_poly.entity_id
_entity_poly.type
_entity_poly.pdbx_seq_one_letter_code
_entity_poly.pdbx_strand_id
1 'polypeptide(L)'
;MFVHNNSKHGRRAKRLDPTEVHFAATPCIKAISPSEGWTAGNSTVIIIGDNFFDGLQVVFGTMLVWSELITSHAIRVQTPPRHIPGVVEVTLSYKSKQFCK
;
A
#
# COMPACT_ATOMS: atom_id res chain seq x y z
N MET A 1 25.30 38.07 12.69
CA MET A 1 25.81 36.99 11.82
C MET A 1 25.31 35.67 12.39
N PHE A 2 24.51 34.90 11.65
CA PHE A 2 24.09 33.56 12.07
C PHE A 2 25.06 32.55 11.45
N VAL A 3 25.81 31.84 12.29
CA VAL A 3 26.76 30.81 11.87
C VAL A 3 26.15 29.46 12.25
N HIS A 4 25.95 28.59 11.27
CA HIS A 4 25.45 27.23 11.50
C HIS A 4 26.19 26.23 10.60
N ASN A 5 26.38 25.00 11.07
CA ASN A 5 26.91 23.89 10.27
C ASN A 5 25.79 22.92 9.85
N ASN A 6 24.67 23.47 9.36
CA ASN A 6 23.54 22.67 8.87
C ASN A 6 23.29 22.94 7.39
N SER A 7 23.58 21.95 6.55
CA SER A 7 23.34 21.99 5.08
C SER A 7 21.86 22.20 4.71
N LYS A 8 20.93 21.93 5.64
CA LYS A 8 19.48 22.09 5.43
C LYS A 8 18.92 23.40 5.98
N HIS A 9 19.75 24.30 6.51
CA HIS A 9 19.25 25.60 6.98
C HIS A 9 18.55 26.37 5.85
N GLY A 10 17.40 26.98 6.16
CA GLY A 10 16.59 27.71 5.18
C GLY A 10 15.80 26.84 4.19
N ARG A 11 16.02 25.51 4.13
CA ARG A 11 15.22 24.61 3.29
C ARG A 11 13.95 24.21 4.03
N ARG A 12 12.81 24.26 3.33
CA ARG A 12 11.54 23.71 3.84
C ARG A 12 11.72 22.22 4.09
N ALA A 13 11.19 21.72 5.21
CA ALA A 13 11.23 20.29 5.51
C ALA A 13 10.66 19.51 4.31
N LYS A 14 11.47 18.62 3.73
CA LYS A 14 10.98 17.70 2.70
C LYS A 14 9.99 16.78 3.39
N ARG A 15 8.72 16.83 3.01
CA ARG A 15 7.72 15.89 3.53
C ARG A 15 8.23 14.49 3.17
N LEU A 16 8.58 13.69 4.17
CA LEU A 16 9.00 12.30 3.99
C LEU A 16 7.77 11.42 3.74
N ASP A 17 6.86 11.91 2.90
CA ASP A 17 5.81 11.09 2.34
C ASP A 17 6.39 10.46 1.08
N PRO A 18 6.61 9.13 1.06
CA PRO A 18 7.00 8.43 -0.17
C PRO A 18 6.10 8.82 -1.35
N THR A 19 4.85 9.20 -1.10
CA THR A 19 3.88 9.59 -2.13
C THR A 19 4.02 11.03 -2.65
N GLU A 20 4.74 11.92 -1.95
CA GLU A 20 4.98 13.33 -2.38
C GLU A 20 6.35 13.54 -3.02
N VAL A 21 7.24 12.55 -2.98
CA VAL A 21 8.46 12.61 -3.79
C VAL A 21 8.01 12.51 -5.24
N HIS A 22 8.13 13.59 -5.99
CA HIS A 22 7.74 13.79 -7.39
C HIS A 22 8.34 12.77 -8.41
N PHE A 23 8.92 11.67 -7.94
CA PHE A 23 9.54 10.58 -8.69
C PHE A 23 9.33 9.18 -8.05
N ALA A 24 8.57 9.04 -6.95
CA ALA A 24 8.17 7.74 -6.45
C ALA A 24 6.94 7.28 -7.24
N ALA A 25 7.15 6.32 -8.14
CA ALA A 25 6.10 5.84 -9.03
C ALA A 25 4.87 5.35 -8.26
N THR A 26 3.68 5.56 -8.82
CA THR A 26 2.41 5.26 -8.15
C THR A 26 2.25 3.74 -8.01
N PRO A 27 1.88 3.21 -6.82
CA PRO A 27 1.60 1.80 -6.65
C PRO A 27 0.49 1.33 -7.57
N CYS A 28 0.69 0.21 -8.26
CA CYS A 28 -0.33 -0.40 -9.12
C CYS A 28 -0.48 -1.89 -8.84
N ILE A 29 -1.70 -2.41 -8.97
CA ILE A 29 -1.99 -3.85 -8.91
C ILE A 29 -2.05 -4.39 -10.34
N LYS A 30 -1.37 -5.51 -10.59
CA LYS A 30 -1.42 -6.24 -11.87
C LYS A 30 -2.13 -7.59 -11.75
N ALA A 31 -1.93 -8.29 -10.63
CA ALA A 31 -2.54 -9.59 -10.40
C ALA A 31 -2.69 -9.88 -8.89
N ILE A 32 -3.59 -10.80 -8.57
CA ILE A 32 -3.86 -11.26 -7.21
C ILE A 32 -3.93 -12.79 -7.26
N SER A 33 -3.19 -13.48 -6.38
CA SER A 33 -3.13 -14.93 -6.36
C SER A 33 -3.08 -15.49 -4.93
N PRO A 34 -4.00 -16.40 -4.54
CA PRO A 34 -5.20 -16.80 -5.28
C PRO A 34 -6.22 -15.66 -5.42
N SER A 35 -7.04 -15.70 -6.47
CA SER A 35 -8.10 -14.71 -6.75
C SER A 35 -9.46 -15.07 -6.13
N GLU A 36 -9.51 -16.17 -5.38
CA GLU A 36 -10.71 -16.68 -4.73
C GLU A 36 -10.34 -17.29 -3.36
N GLY A 37 -11.33 -17.37 -2.48
CA GLY A 37 -11.14 -17.88 -1.12
C GLY A 37 -12.44 -17.91 -0.34
N TRP A 38 -12.40 -18.54 0.83
CA TRP A 38 -13.55 -18.68 1.70
C TRP A 38 -13.90 -17.36 2.40
N THR A 39 -15.20 -17.13 2.60
CA THR A 39 -15.76 -15.98 3.32
C THR A 39 -15.32 -15.91 4.79
N ALA A 40 -14.81 -17.01 5.35
CA ALA A 40 -14.21 -17.04 6.69
C ALA A 40 -12.96 -16.14 6.83
N GLY A 41 -12.31 -15.78 5.72
CA GLY A 41 -11.08 -14.98 5.73
C GLY A 41 -9.84 -15.79 6.11
N ASN A 42 -8.80 -15.09 6.56
CA ASN A 42 -7.52 -15.63 7.01
C ASN A 42 -6.79 -16.51 5.98
N SER A 43 -7.13 -16.34 4.70
CA SER A 43 -6.42 -16.96 3.59
C SER A 43 -5.28 -16.05 3.16
N THR A 44 -4.10 -16.64 2.92
CA THR A 44 -2.94 -15.89 2.46
C THR A 44 -3.09 -15.59 0.97
N VAL A 45 -2.98 -14.32 0.60
CA VAL A 45 -3.03 -13.84 -0.78
C VAL A 45 -1.77 -13.04 -1.08
N ILE A 46 -1.22 -13.25 -2.27
CA ILE A 46 -0.12 -12.47 -2.83
C ILE A 46 -0.68 -11.52 -3.86
N ILE A 47 -0.38 -10.24 -3.69
CA ILE A 47 -0.72 -9.20 -4.66
C ILE A 47 0.56 -8.83 -5.40
N ILE A 48 0.48 -8.90 -6.73
CA ILE A 48 1.58 -8.64 -7.66
C ILE A 48 1.31 -7.31 -8.34
N GLY A 49 2.33 -6.48 -8.44
CA GLY A 49 2.20 -5.13 -8.96
C GLY A 49 3.54 -4.41 -9.11
N ASP A 50 3.51 -3.09 -9.05
CA ASP A 50 4.71 -2.26 -9.06
C ASP A 50 4.66 -1.22 -7.93
N ASN A 51 5.85 -0.74 -7.56
CA ASN A 51 6.08 0.36 -6.64
C ASN A 51 5.49 0.16 -5.24
N PHE A 52 5.48 -1.08 -4.76
CA PHE A 52 5.13 -1.37 -3.38
C PHE A 52 6.25 -0.95 -2.43
N PHE A 53 5.86 -0.52 -1.24
CA PHE A 53 6.76 -0.04 -0.21
C PHE A 53 6.18 -0.37 1.18
N ASP A 54 7.03 -0.28 2.19
CA ASP A 54 6.64 -0.64 3.56
C ASP A 54 5.59 0.31 4.13
N GLY A 55 4.61 -0.25 4.84
CA GLY A 55 3.44 0.47 5.35
C GLY A 55 2.31 0.70 4.34
N LEU A 56 2.44 0.24 3.09
CA LEU A 56 1.33 0.20 2.13
C LEU A 56 0.23 -0.75 2.65
N GLN A 57 -1.01 -0.28 2.65
CA GLN A 57 -2.17 -1.06 3.10
C GLN A 57 -2.98 -1.53 1.88
N VAL A 58 -3.72 -2.62 2.06
CA VAL A 58 -4.61 -3.17 1.06
C VAL A 58 -6.04 -3.05 1.56
N VAL A 59 -6.97 -2.76 0.66
CA VAL A 59 -8.38 -2.63 0.99
C VAL A 59 -9.18 -3.62 0.14
N PHE A 60 -9.87 -4.54 0.80
CA PHE A 60 -10.83 -5.46 0.18
C PHE A 60 -12.23 -4.83 0.31
N GLY A 61 -12.69 -4.16 -0.75
CA GLY A 61 -13.91 -3.36 -0.77
C GLY A 61 -13.77 -2.16 0.16
N THR A 62 -14.25 -2.29 1.39
CA THR A 62 -14.13 -1.27 2.44
C THR A 62 -13.26 -1.72 3.62
N MET A 63 -12.85 -2.99 3.65
CA MET A 63 -12.08 -3.56 4.76
C MET A 63 -10.59 -3.38 4.54
N LEU A 64 -9.96 -2.59 5.41
CA LEU A 64 -8.53 -2.37 5.41
C LEU A 64 -7.80 -3.54 6.07
N VAL A 65 -6.75 -4.04 5.42
CA VAL A 65 -5.86 -5.05 5.95
C VAL A 65 -4.40 -4.61 5.88
N TRP A 66 -3.62 -5.10 6.85
CA TRP A 66 -2.17 -4.94 6.83
C TRP A 66 -1.56 -5.79 5.72
N SER A 67 -0.55 -5.23 5.05
CA SER A 67 0.24 -5.95 4.07
C SER A 67 1.69 -6.03 4.53
N GLU A 68 2.34 -7.13 4.15
CA GLU A 68 3.75 -7.35 4.37
C GLU A 68 4.47 -7.26 3.03
N LEU A 69 5.46 -6.39 2.97
CA LEU A 69 6.28 -6.22 1.78
C LEU A 69 7.21 -7.42 1.59
N ILE A 70 7.06 -8.12 0.46
CA ILE A 70 8.02 -9.14 0.03
C ILE A 70 9.06 -8.49 -0.87
N THR A 71 8.61 -7.77 -1.90
CA THR A 71 9.44 -6.98 -2.82
C THR A 71 8.68 -5.73 -3.26
N SER A 72 9.33 -4.82 -3.99
CA SER A 72 8.65 -3.71 -4.66
C SER A 72 7.57 -4.12 -5.66
N HIS A 73 7.46 -5.41 -5.99
CA HIS A 73 6.49 -5.96 -6.93
C HIS A 73 5.53 -6.99 -6.30
N ALA A 74 5.70 -7.32 -5.01
CA ALA A 74 4.86 -8.31 -4.34
C ALA A 74 4.64 -7.97 -2.87
N ILE A 75 3.38 -8.02 -2.44
CA ILE A 75 2.97 -7.92 -1.04
C ILE A 75 2.14 -9.14 -0.65
N ARG A 76 2.28 -9.57 0.60
CA ARG A 76 1.48 -10.63 1.22
C ARG A 76 0.41 -10.02 2.10
N VAL A 77 -0.81 -10.54 2.02
CA VAL A 77 -1.95 -10.13 2.86
C VAL A 77 -2.73 -11.34 3.37
N GLN A 78 -3.43 -11.17 4.48
CA GLN A 78 -4.47 -12.10 4.94
C GLN A 78 -5.85 -11.53 4.57
N THR A 79 -6.70 -12.36 3.98
CA THR A 79 -8.06 -11.92 3.62
C THR A 79 -8.90 -11.64 4.87
N PRO A 80 -9.70 -10.56 4.89
CA PRO A 80 -10.62 -10.33 5.99
C PRO A 80 -11.85 -11.25 5.90
N PRO A 81 -12.49 -11.57 7.03
CA PRO A 81 -13.77 -12.28 7.02
C PRO A 81 -14.87 -11.42 6.39
N ARG A 82 -15.78 -12.05 5.63
CA ARG A 82 -16.90 -11.37 4.94
C ARG A 82 -18.16 -12.21 5.02
N HIS A 83 -19.30 -11.61 5.36
CA HIS A 83 -20.57 -12.36 5.48
C HIS A 83 -21.24 -12.68 4.14
N ILE A 84 -20.98 -11.86 3.10
CA ILE A 84 -21.64 -11.98 1.80
C ILE A 84 -20.62 -12.49 0.78
N PRO A 85 -20.89 -13.63 0.11
CA PRO A 85 -20.04 -14.10 -0.99
C PRO A 85 -20.17 -13.19 -2.22
N GLY A 86 -19.15 -13.21 -3.08
CA GLY A 86 -19.15 -12.48 -4.35
C GLY A 86 -17.89 -11.66 -4.58
N VAL A 87 -17.80 -11.05 -5.75
CA VAL A 87 -16.64 -10.25 -6.18
C VAL A 87 -16.42 -9.07 -5.22
N VAL A 88 -15.15 -8.77 -4.96
CA VAL A 88 -14.70 -7.65 -4.13
C VAL A 88 -13.62 -6.89 -4.91
N GLU A 89 -13.77 -5.58 -4.98
CA GLU A 89 -12.74 -4.69 -5.52
C GLU A 89 -11.55 -4.64 -4.55
N VAL A 90 -10.33 -4.73 -5.07
CA VAL A 90 -9.11 -4.66 -4.26
C VAL A 90 -8.35 -3.40 -4.63
N THR A 91 -8.09 -2.55 -3.65
CA THR A 91 -7.40 -1.27 -3.83
C THR A 91 -6.26 -1.12 -2.83
N LEU A 92 -5.40 -0.12 -3.03
CA LEU A 92 -4.28 0.16 -2.13
C LEU A 92 -4.53 1.44 -1.36
N SER A 93 -4.00 1.56 -0.14
CA SER A 93 -4.12 2.74 0.70
C SER A 93 -2.82 3.06 1.42
N TYR A 94 -2.48 4.34 1.54
CA TYR A 94 -1.39 4.81 2.38
C TYR A 94 -1.64 6.24 2.83
N LYS A 95 -1.58 6.49 4.15
CA LYS A 95 -1.81 7.82 4.77
C LYS A 95 -3.08 8.51 4.23
N SER A 96 -4.18 7.76 4.20
CA SER A 96 -5.49 8.22 3.70
C SER A 96 -5.57 8.49 2.19
N LYS A 97 -4.51 8.23 1.42
CA LYS A 97 -4.55 8.25 -0.04
C LYS A 97 -4.82 6.85 -0.57
N GLN A 98 -5.84 6.73 -1.43
CA GLN A 98 -6.22 5.47 -2.07
C GLN A 98 -5.67 5.40 -3.52
N PHE A 99 -5.31 4.22 -3.98
CA PHE A 99 -4.80 3.94 -5.32
C PHE A 99 -5.53 2.74 -5.95
N CYS A 100 -5.45 2.60 -7.27
CA CYS A 100 -6.07 1.51 -8.05
C CYS A 100 -7.61 1.43 -7.91
N LYS A 101 -8.28 2.57 -7.80
CA LYS A 101 -9.73 2.67 -8.06
C LYS A 101 -10.00 2.65 -9.56
#